data_AF-A0A2V5IRY7-F1
#
_entry.id   AF-A0A2V5IRY7-F1
#
_cell.length_a   1.000
_cell.length_b   1.000
_cell.length_c   1.000
_cell.angle_alpha   90.00
_cell.angle_beta   90.00
_cell.angle_gamma   90.00
#
_symmetry.space_group_name_H-M   'P 1'
#
loop_
_entity.id
_entity.type
_entity.pdbx_description
1 polymer ?
#
loop_
_entity_poly.entity_id
_entity_poly.type
_entity_poly.pdbx_seq_one_letter_code
_entity_poly.pdbx_strand_id
1 'polypeptide(L)'
;MTLTSVAPAIKRQPTRTAEIPVLPAVDVNLGAVTFFTPTGYHAYYSPEPGELIAALDRAVRPAAWIPEIGTLVVTVAQNGVRAGRRLGFRLSAY
;
A
#
# COMPACT_ATOMS: atom_id res chain seq x y z
N MET A 1 -14.18 24.64 49.23
CA MET A 1 -14.61 23.49 48.41
C MET A 1 -14.43 23.87 46.96
N THR A 2 -13.40 23.36 46.29
CA THR A 2 -13.12 23.63 44.88
C THR A 2 -13.07 22.29 44.14
N LEU A 3 -13.99 22.08 43.21
CA LEU A 3 -14.05 20.90 42.35
C LEU A 3 -13.28 21.21 41.06
N THR A 4 -12.14 20.55 40.86
CA THR A 4 -11.39 20.61 39.59
C THR A 4 -11.98 19.58 38.63
N SER A 5 -12.67 20.06 37.58
CA SER A 5 -13.16 19.25 36.46
C SER A 5 -12.00 18.97 35.49
N VAL A 6 -11.65 17.71 35.29
CA VAL A 6 -10.64 17.28 34.31
C VAL A 6 -11.36 16.75 33.07
N ALA A 7 -11.32 17.50 31.98
CA ALA A 7 -11.84 17.05 30.69
C ALA A 7 -10.95 15.94 30.12
N PRO A 8 -11.50 14.85 29.56
CA PRO A 8 -10.72 13.78 28.98
C PRO A 8 -10.06 14.22 27.66
N ALA A 9 -8.77 13.94 27.51
CA ALA A 9 -8.04 14.15 26.27
C ALA A 9 -8.56 13.19 25.19
N ILE A 10 -9.16 13.74 24.12
CA ILE A 10 -9.55 12.98 22.94
C ILE A 10 -8.26 12.52 22.24
N LYS A 11 -7.93 11.23 22.35
CA LYS A 11 -6.87 10.61 21.55
C LYS A 11 -7.33 10.59 20.09
N ARG A 12 -6.81 11.48 19.25
CA ARG A 12 -6.97 11.41 17.79
C ARG A 12 -6.35 10.10 17.31
N GLN A 13 -7.17 9.14 16.91
CA GLN A 13 -6.68 7.98 16.16
C GLN A 13 -6.13 8.49 14.83
N PRO A 14 -4.89 8.15 14.45
CA PRO A 14 -4.37 8.52 13.14
C PRO A 14 -5.31 7.94 12.09
N THR A 15 -5.82 8.80 11.21
CA THR A 15 -6.64 8.39 10.07
C THR A 15 -5.82 7.39 9.28
N ARG A 16 -6.20 6.10 9.36
CA ARG A 16 -5.53 5.03 8.63
C ARG A 16 -5.69 5.36 7.15
N THR A 17 -4.58 5.62 6.44
CA THR A 17 -4.60 5.82 5.00
C THR A 17 -5.33 4.65 4.36
N ALA A 18 -6.29 4.93 3.47
CA ALA A 18 -7.19 3.91 2.96
C ALA A 18 -6.46 3.02 1.95
N GLU A 19 -6.01 1.86 2.42
CA GLU A 19 -5.39 0.85 1.57
C GLU A 19 -6.45 0.13 0.73
N ILE A 20 -6.36 0.21 -0.60
CA ILE A 20 -7.28 -0.44 -1.53
C ILE A 20 -6.62 -1.74 -2.02
N PRO A 21 -7.18 -2.93 -1.73
CA PRO A 21 -6.64 -4.17 -2.27
C PRO A 21 -6.79 -4.20 -3.80
N VAL A 22 -5.72 -4.56 -4.50
CA VAL A 22 -5.66 -4.59 -5.97
C VAL A 22 -4.93 -5.82 -6.48
N LEU A 23 -5.22 -6.21 -7.72
CA LEU A 23 -4.47 -7.20 -8.48
C LEU A 23 -3.71 -6.47 -9.60
N PRO A 24 -2.41 -6.17 -9.43
CA PRO A 24 -1.63 -5.45 -10.42
C PRO A 24 -1.18 -6.36 -11.56
N ALA A 25 -1.34 -5.90 -12.80
CA ALA A 25 -0.63 -6.42 -13.95
C ALA A 25 0.60 -5.55 -14.22
N VAL A 26 1.76 -6.19 -14.40
CA VAL A 26 3.04 -5.51 -14.61
C VAL A 26 3.61 -5.89 -15.96
N ASP A 27 3.85 -4.90 -16.80
CA ASP A 27 4.66 -5.01 -18.01
C ASP A 27 6.11 -4.64 -17.66
N VAL A 28 7.00 -5.63 -17.65
CA VAL A 28 8.42 -5.43 -17.30
C VAL A 28 9.16 -4.63 -18.36
N ASN A 29 8.80 -4.80 -19.63
CA ASN A 29 9.49 -4.16 -20.74
C ASN A 29 9.20 -2.66 -20.78
N LEU A 30 7.96 -2.27 -20.44
CA LEU A 30 7.52 -0.87 -20.44
C LEU A 30 7.52 -0.22 -19.05
N GLY A 31 7.74 -1.00 -17.99
CA GLY A 31 7.59 -0.55 -16.60
C GLY A 31 6.13 -0.25 -16.21
N ALA A 32 5.15 -0.70 -17.02
CA ALA A 32 3.75 -0.38 -16.81
C ALA A 32 3.19 -1.18 -15.64
N VAL A 33 2.45 -0.52 -14.75
CA VAL A 33 1.69 -1.16 -13.67
C VAL A 33 0.24 -0.73 -13.80
N THR A 34 -0.66 -1.69 -13.99
CA THR A 34 -2.07 -1.43 -14.25
C THR A 34 -2.95 -2.24 -13.30
N PHE A 35 -4.05 -1.65 -12.84
CA PHE A 35 -5.00 -2.30 -11.94
C PHE A 35 -6.34 -1.56 -11.89
N PHE A 36 -7.35 -2.23 -11.36
CA PHE A 36 -8.65 -1.62 -11.06
C PHE A 36 -8.78 -1.30 -9.58
N THR A 37 -9.43 -0.18 -9.27
CA THR A 37 -9.96 0.17 -7.94
C THR A 37 -11.45 0.48 -8.06
N PRO A 38 -12.17 0.73 -6.95
CA PRO A 38 -13.57 1.17 -7.02
C PRO A 38 -13.79 2.46 -7.82
N THR A 39 -12.74 3.26 -8.05
CA THR A 39 -12.82 4.49 -8.86
C THR A 39 -12.51 4.27 -10.34
N GLY A 40 -12.13 3.06 -10.75
CA GLY A 40 -11.94 2.69 -12.15
C GLY A 40 -10.57 2.05 -12.43
N TYR A 41 -10.19 2.10 -13.71
CA TYR A 41 -8.90 1.61 -14.19
C TYR A 41 -7.78 2.63 -13.91
N HIS A 42 -6.62 2.13 -13.51
CA HIS A 42 -5.42 2.93 -13.25
C HIS A 42 -4.23 2.34 -14.00
N ALA A 43 -3.38 3.23 -14.52
CA ALA A 43 -2.11 2.89 -15.17
C ALA A 43 -1.02 3.84 -14.66
N TYR A 44 0.09 3.25 -14.25
CA TYR A 44 1.25 3.96 -13.70
C TYR A 44 2.55 3.37 -14.23
N TYR A 45 3.64 4.10 -14.04
CA TYR A 45 5.00 3.63 -14.28
C TYR A 45 5.69 3.23 -12.98
N SER A 46 6.45 2.14 -13.02
CA SER A 46 7.40 1.74 -11.97
C SER A 46 8.82 1.86 -12.51
N PRO A 47 9.75 2.54 -11.80
CA PRO A 47 11.16 2.54 -12.17
C PRO A 47 11.85 1.19 -11.90
N GLU A 48 11.23 0.31 -11.12
CA GLU A 48 11.82 -0.93 -10.61
C GLU A 48 10.89 -2.14 -10.88
N PRO A 49 10.44 -2.38 -12.14
CA PRO A 49 9.42 -3.38 -12.43
C PRO A 49 9.89 -4.81 -12.10
N GLY A 50 11.19 -5.09 -12.19
CA GLY A 50 11.76 -6.39 -11.82
C GLY A 50 11.66 -6.68 -10.32
N GLU A 51 11.94 -5.69 -9.47
CA GLU A 51 11.81 -5.84 -8.01
C GLU A 51 10.34 -5.97 -7.60
N LEU A 52 9.46 -5.22 -8.27
CA LEU A 52 8.03 -5.32 -8.05
C LEU A 52 7.51 -6.74 -8.36
N ILE A 53 7.89 -7.33 -9.50
CA ILE A 53 7.49 -8.71 -9.82
C ILE A 53 8.06 -9.71 -8.82
N ALA A 54 9.33 -9.59 -8.44
CA ALA A 54 9.94 -10.48 -7.45
C ALA A 54 9.22 -10.40 -6.10
N ALA A 55 8.70 -9.23 -5.72
CA ALA A 55 7.86 -9.09 -4.54
C ALA A 55 6.47 -9.70 -4.73
N LEU A 56 5.83 -9.48 -5.89
CA LEU A 56 4.49 -10.03 -6.19
C LEU A 56 4.48 -11.56 -6.21
N ASP A 57 5.52 -12.19 -6.75
CA ASP A 57 5.70 -13.66 -6.75
C ASP A 57 5.74 -14.24 -5.33
N ARG A 58 6.22 -13.45 -4.36
CA ARG A 58 6.34 -13.82 -2.94
C ARG A 58 5.19 -13.28 -2.08
N ALA A 59 4.15 -12.72 -2.70
CA ALA A 59 3.08 -12.06 -1.98
C ALA A 59 2.23 -13.07 -1.19
N VAL A 60 1.95 -12.75 0.08
CA VAL A 60 1.14 -13.60 0.97
C VAL A 60 -0.28 -13.08 1.20
N ARG A 61 -0.62 -11.96 0.55
CA ARG A 61 -1.94 -11.32 0.53
C ARG A 61 -2.03 -10.39 -0.68
N PRO A 62 -3.23 -9.95 -1.09
CA PRO A 62 -3.38 -8.97 -2.16
C PRO A 62 -2.49 -7.75 -1.95
N ALA A 63 -1.93 -7.23 -3.05
CA ALA A 63 -1.24 -5.95 -3.02
C ALA A 63 -2.23 -4.84 -2.65
N ALA A 64 -1.74 -3.76 -2.05
CA ALA A 64 -2.57 -2.68 -1.57
C ALA A 64 -2.13 -1.35 -2.16
N TRP A 65 -3.04 -0.67 -2.84
CA TRP A 65 -2.84 0.66 -3.38
C TRP A 65 -3.14 1.72 -2.34
N ILE A 66 -2.22 2.67 -2.18
CA ILE A 66 -2.38 3.82 -1.31
C ILE A 66 -2.35 5.09 -2.18
N PRO A 67 -3.51 5.56 -2.64
CA PRO A 67 -3.60 6.65 -3.63
C PRO A 67 -2.99 7.96 -3.11
N GLU A 68 -3.12 8.25 -1.83
CA GLU A 68 -2.67 9.50 -1.20
C GLU A 68 -1.16 9.70 -1.31
N ILE A 69 -0.39 8.62 -1.43
CA ILE A 69 1.08 8.64 -1.52
C ILE A 69 1.61 7.96 -2.79
N GLY A 70 0.72 7.60 -3.72
CA GLY A 70 1.08 6.94 -4.97
C GLY A 70 1.89 5.66 -4.78
N THR A 71 1.56 4.85 -3.76
CA THR A 71 2.38 3.69 -3.38
C THR A 71 1.59 2.39 -3.47
N LEU A 72 2.13 1.43 -4.21
CA LEU A 72 1.69 0.05 -4.21
C LEU A 72 2.46 -0.72 -3.14
N VAL A 73 1.75 -1.28 -2.17
CA VAL A 73 2.33 -2.06 -1.09
C VAL A 73 2.14 -3.55 -1.37
N VAL A 74 3.24 -4.27 -1.44
CA VAL A 74 3.24 -5.74 -1.53
C VAL A 74 3.66 -6.29 -0.17
N THR A 75 2.88 -7.22 0.38
CA THR A 75 3.32 -7.96 1.56
C THR A 75 3.90 -9.29 1.17
N VAL A 76 5.16 -9.51 1.52
CA VAL A 76 5.90 -10.73 1.26
C VAL A 76 6.09 -11.57 2.52
N ALA A 77 6.26 -12.88 2.35
CA ALA A 77 6.66 -13.76 3.44
C ALA A 77 8.04 -13.37 3.99
N GLN A 78 8.17 -13.38 5.32
CA GLN A 78 9.46 -13.22 6.02
C GLN A 78 9.52 -14.19 7.20
N ASN A 79 10.64 -14.92 7.31
CA ASN A 79 10.87 -15.85 8.41
C ASN A 79 10.78 -15.13 9.76
N GLY A 80 10.06 -15.74 10.70
CA GLY A 80 9.84 -15.18 12.03
C GLY A 80 8.80 -14.06 12.11
N VAL A 81 8.20 -13.63 10.99
CA VAL A 81 7.19 -12.54 10.97
C VAL A 81 5.86 -13.05 10.44
N ARG A 82 4.94 -13.42 11.34
CA ARG A 82 3.61 -13.92 10.98
C ARG A 82 2.80 -12.96 10.10
N ALA A 83 2.99 -11.65 10.28
CA ALA A 83 2.28 -10.62 9.51
C ALA A 83 2.87 -10.38 8.11
N GLY A 84 4.02 -10.97 7.79
CA GLY A 84 4.82 -10.67 6.61
C GLY A 84 5.52 -9.31 6.66
N ARG A 85 6.42 -9.08 5.70
CA ARG A 85 7.10 -7.79 5.49
C ARG A 85 6.35 -6.98 4.45
N ARG A 86 6.13 -5.69 4.70
CA ARG A 86 5.53 -4.76 3.73
C ARG A 86 6.63 -4.07 2.93
N LEU A 87 6.55 -4.17 1.60
CA LEU A 87 7.42 -3.50 0.65
C LEU A 87 6.58 -2.47 -0.10
N GLY A 88 7.02 -1.21 -0.13
CA GLY A 88 6.33 -0.13 -0.82
C GLY A 88 7.04 0.22 -2.12
N PHE A 89 6.29 0.25 -3.21
CA PHE A 89 6.75 0.65 -4.54
C PHE A 89 6.06 1.95 -4.92
N ARG A 90 6.82 3.03 -5.06
CA ARG A 90 6.27 4.30 -5.54
C ARG A 90 6.02 4.19 -7.04
N LEU A 91 4.80 4.51 -7.43
CA LEU A 91 4.38 4.54 -8.82
C LEU A 91 4.21 5.99 -9.26
N SER A 92 4.67 6.32 -10.46
CA SER A 92 4.49 7.65 -11.05
C SER A 92 3.41 7.60 -12.13
N ALA A 93 2.77 8.73 -12.39
CA ALA A 93 1.98 8.87 -13.62
C ALA A 93 2.87 8.59 -14.84
N TYR A 94 2.26 8.01 -15.86
CA TYR A 94 2.85 7.90 -17.20
C TYR A 94 3.08 9.28 -17.82
#